data_AF-A0A0F8LSH2-F1
#
_entry.id   AF-A0A0F8LSH2-F1
#
_cell.length_a   1.000
_cell.length_b   1.000
_cell.length_c   1.000
_cell.angle_alpha   90.00
_cell.angle_beta   90.00
_cell.angle_gamma   90.00
#
_symmetry.space_group_name_H-M   'P 1'
#
loop_
_entity.id
_entity.type
_entity.pdbx_description
1 polymer ?
#
loop_
_entity_poly.entity_id
_entity_poly.type
_entity_poly.pdbx_seq_one_letter_code
_entity_poly.pdbx_strand_id
1 'polypeptide(L)'
;NTWEVELDDIQDEDDVVVLRVHVNQVFQGAVDSIAQIEGLWLIDYTNAMKIESDDEFGNLDNIKINGDTLTITNEDTFTLTRDDEEEIAEGLFFKTADDTRALRFYAMKQITEPGTYEIRGEVAEGDFSWDATNFAGFFYDVNDDVSTESLTVTGLNGGNVIPEGGLVYETTIQMVDYEYSKPSVGWDQFPVVGFFAEEYIPINPDKADKLAKLVLDSDDKYTIRTGEQLDLGEGYA
;
A
#
# COMPACT_ATOMS: atom_id res chain seq x y z
N ASN A 1 12.92 1.96 26.41
CA ASN A 1 11.56 1.56 26.85
C ASN A 1 10.68 1.15 25.68
N THR A 2 11.27 0.65 24.59
CA THR A 2 10.53 0.11 23.46
C THR A 2 10.44 -1.40 23.63
N TRP A 3 9.27 -1.95 23.40
CA TRP A 3 9.02 -3.38 23.31
C TRP A 3 8.57 -3.68 21.89
N GLU A 4 9.15 -4.71 21.29
CA GLU A 4 8.80 -5.21 19.98
C GLU A 4 8.31 -6.65 20.16
N VAL A 5 7.24 -6.99 19.47
CA VAL A 5 6.75 -8.34 19.34
C VAL A 5 7.17 -8.83 17.97
N GLU A 6 8.06 -9.81 17.97
CA GLU A 6 8.48 -10.55 16.80
C GLU A 6 7.75 -11.90 16.79
N LEU A 7 7.25 -12.29 15.62
CA LEU A 7 6.59 -13.57 15.40
C LEU A 7 7.23 -14.29 14.21
N ASP A 8 7.26 -15.62 14.31
CA ASP A 8 7.77 -16.52 13.29
C ASP A 8 6.65 -17.10 12.43
N ASP A 9 7.01 -17.69 11.30
CA ASP A 9 6.11 -18.39 10.38
C ASP A 9 4.95 -17.52 9.82
N ILE A 10 5.14 -16.22 9.64
CA ILE A 10 4.15 -15.33 8.98
C ILE A 10 4.46 -15.27 7.49
N GLN A 11 3.63 -15.91 6.67
CA GLN A 11 3.83 -16.00 5.21
C GLN A 11 5.25 -16.47 4.83
N ASP A 12 5.77 -17.49 5.51
CA ASP A 12 7.13 -18.02 5.34
C ASP A 12 8.26 -17.03 5.70
N GLU A 13 8.01 -16.04 6.57
CA GLU A 13 9.03 -15.16 7.17
C GLU A 13 9.09 -15.37 8.70
N ASP A 14 10.32 -15.28 9.23
CA ASP A 14 10.62 -15.34 10.66
C ASP A 14 11.06 -13.96 11.17
N ASP A 15 11.07 -13.78 12.50
CA ASP A 15 11.46 -12.53 13.16
C ASP A 15 10.68 -11.30 12.66
N VAL A 16 9.40 -11.48 12.27
CA VAL A 16 8.55 -10.39 11.76
C VAL A 16 8.09 -9.51 12.90
N VAL A 17 8.48 -8.24 12.90
CA VAL A 17 7.99 -7.25 13.87
C VAL A 17 6.53 -6.93 13.58
N VAL A 18 5.62 -7.37 14.45
CA VAL A 18 4.17 -7.17 14.27
C VAL A 18 3.60 -6.07 15.14
N LEU A 19 4.24 -5.77 16.27
CA LEU A 19 3.81 -4.74 17.22
C LEU A 19 5.03 -4.05 17.81
N ARG A 20 5.02 -2.71 17.84
CA ARG A 20 5.97 -1.89 18.58
C ARG A 20 5.21 -1.05 19.61
N VAL A 21 5.73 -1.02 20.84
CA VAL A 21 5.15 -0.26 21.96
C VAL A 21 6.24 0.52 22.66
N HIS A 22 6.07 1.82 22.81
CA HIS A 22 6.95 2.64 23.63
C HIS A 22 6.28 3.04 24.94
N VAL A 23 6.88 2.61 26.05
CA VAL A 23 6.42 2.98 27.39
C VAL A 23 7.11 4.26 27.83
N ASN A 24 6.35 5.35 27.86
CA ASN A 24 6.83 6.67 28.28
C ASN A 24 7.22 6.67 29.76
N GLN A 25 6.30 6.22 30.62
CA GLN A 25 6.51 6.23 32.07
C GLN A 25 5.65 5.19 32.79
N VAL A 26 6.12 4.76 33.96
CA VAL A 26 5.41 3.83 34.85
C VAL A 26 5.29 4.47 36.21
N PHE A 27 4.09 4.42 36.80
CA PHE A 27 3.85 4.84 38.17
C PHE A 27 3.38 3.64 38.99
N GLN A 28 4.08 3.39 40.10
CA GLN A 28 3.72 2.35 41.05
C GLN A 28 3.15 3.00 42.31
N GLY A 29 1.82 2.95 42.45
CA GLY A 29 1.11 3.38 43.64
C GLY A 29 0.99 2.25 44.68
N ALA A 30 0.52 2.60 45.89
CA ALA A 30 0.29 1.62 46.95
C ALA A 30 -0.91 0.68 46.68
N VAL A 31 -1.79 1.05 45.75
CA VAL A 31 -3.02 0.33 45.40
C VAL A 31 -3.00 -0.09 43.92
N ASP A 32 -2.70 0.85 43.02
CA ASP A 32 -2.66 0.63 41.57
C ASP A 32 -1.25 0.87 41.01
N SER A 33 -0.88 0.09 39.99
CA SER A 33 0.25 0.40 39.11
C SER A 33 -0.29 0.78 37.73
N ILE A 34 0.22 1.88 37.17
CA ILE A 34 -0.17 2.38 35.85
C ILE A 34 1.04 2.51 34.94
N ALA A 35 0.85 2.18 33.68
CA ALA A 35 1.79 2.45 32.60
C ALA A 35 1.20 3.49 31.66
N GLN A 36 2.01 4.47 31.27
CA GLN A 36 1.68 5.37 30.16
C GLN A 36 2.46 4.95 28.93
N ILE A 37 1.72 4.63 27.88
CA ILE A 37 2.22 4.33 26.54
C ILE A 37 2.14 5.62 25.71
N GLU A 38 3.17 5.86 24.90
CA GLU A 38 3.25 6.97 23.94
C GLU A 38 4.13 6.45 22.81
N GLY A 39 3.51 6.01 21.72
CA GLY A 39 4.14 5.24 20.65
C GLY A 39 3.57 3.82 20.54
N LEU A 40 2.70 3.62 19.54
CA LEU A 40 2.11 2.34 19.17
C LEU A 40 2.21 2.18 17.66
N TRP A 41 2.64 1.00 17.21
CA TRP A 41 2.62 0.61 15.81
C TRP A 41 2.22 -0.86 15.70
N LEU A 42 1.24 -1.21 14.86
CA LEU A 42 0.69 -2.55 14.72
C LEU A 42 0.27 -2.81 13.28
N ILE A 43 0.59 -3.99 12.78
CA ILE A 43 0.11 -4.52 11.51
C ILE A 43 -0.86 -5.68 11.70
N ASP A 44 -1.75 -5.87 10.74
CA ASP A 44 -2.68 -7.01 10.70
C ASP A 44 -1.96 -8.25 10.17
N TYR A 45 -1.02 -8.76 10.97
CA TYR A 45 -0.21 -9.91 10.61
C TYR A 45 -1.03 -11.20 10.44
N THR A 46 -2.23 -11.27 11.03
CA THR A 46 -3.09 -12.46 10.92
C THR A 46 -3.73 -12.61 9.55
N ASN A 47 -3.92 -11.50 8.82
CA ASN A 47 -4.41 -11.47 7.45
C ASN A 47 -3.32 -11.03 6.46
N ALA A 48 -2.04 -11.20 6.82
CA ALA A 48 -0.94 -10.99 5.90
C ALA A 48 -1.13 -11.85 4.64
N MET A 49 -0.75 -11.30 3.48
CA MET A 49 -0.87 -11.93 2.17
C MET A 49 0.51 -12.11 1.54
N LYS A 50 0.59 -13.07 0.61
CA LYS A 50 1.76 -13.35 -0.21
C LYS A 50 1.36 -13.30 -1.67
N ILE A 51 2.16 -12.64 -2.49
CA ILE A 51 2.01 -12.53 -3.94
C ILE A 51 3.00 -13.52 -4.57
N GLU A 52 2.50 -14.39 -5.42
CA GLU A 52 3.32 -15.38 -6.12
C GLU A 52 3.47 -14.98 -7.60
N SER A 53 4.53 -15.45 -8.26
CA SER A 53 4.82 -15.08 -9.65
C SER A 53 3.79 -15.61 -10.66
N ASP A 54 2.95 -16.56 -10.25
CA ASP A 54 1.86 -17.16 -11.00
C ASP A 54 0.48 -16.63 -10.59
N ASP A 55 0.40 -15.62 -9.71
CA ASP A 55 -0.82 -14.87 -9.48
C ASP A 55 -1.19 -14.04 -10.71
N GLU A 56 -2.48 -13.74 -10.87
CA GLU A 56 -3.02 -12.94 -11.96
C GLU A 56 -3.96 -11.86 -11.39
N PHE A 57 -3.75 -10.59 -11.78
CA PHE A 57 -4.59 -9.46 -11.36
C PHE A 57 -5.28 -8.84 -12.58
N GLY A 58 -6.43 -9.39 -12.98
CA GLY A 58 -7.19 -8.88 -14.12
C GLY A 58 -6.40 -8.99 -15.43
N ASN A 59 -6.08 -7.85 -16.05
CA ASN A 59 -5.26 -7.78 -17.27
C ASN A 59 -3.77 -7.53 -16.98
N LEU A 60 -3.37 -7.53 -15.70
CA LEU A 60 -1.99 -7.51 -15.23
C LEU A 60 -1.65 -8.90 -14.67
N ASP A 61 -1.12 -9.76 -15.53
CA ASP A 61 -1.02 -11.21 -15.36
C ASP A 61 0.42 -11.75 -15.49
N ASN A 62 1.42 -10.88 -15.67
CA ASN A 62 2.83 -11.26 -15.68
C ASN A 62 3.60 -10.55 -14.57
N ILE A 63 3.74 -11.23 -13.43
CA ILE A 63 4.36 -10.70 -12.22
C ILE A 63 5.86 -10.99 -12.21
N LYS A 64 6.66 -9.96 -11.89
CA LYS A 64 8.09 -10.06 -11.61
C LYS A 64 8.39 -9.51 -10.23
N ILE A 65 8.85 -10.40 -9.36
CA ILE A 65 9.26 -10.09 -7.99
C ILE A 65 10.78 -9.88 -7.98
N ASN A 66 11.21 -8.64 -7.70
CA ASN A 66 12.62 -8.25 -7.70
C ASN A 66 13.03 -7.64 -6.36
N GLY A 67 12.97 -8.43 -5.28
CA GLY A 67 13.25 -7.95 -3.93
C GLY A 67 12.21 -6.92 -3.50
N ASP A 68 12.63 -5.66 -3.34
CA ASP A 68 11.79 -4.54 -2.89
C ASP A 68 10.85 -3.97 -3.96
N THR A 69 10.89 -4.51 -5.18
CA THR A 69 10.11 -4.01 -6.32
C THR A 69 9.25 -5.12 -6.92
N LEU A 70 7.96 -4.83 -7.09
CA LEU A 70 7.01 -5.61 -7.89
C LEU A 70 6.76 -4.91 -9.22
N THR A 71 6.96 -5.63 -10.32
CA THR A 71 6.54 -5.18 -11.66
C THR A 71 5.51 -6.16 -12.20
N ILE A 72 4.35 -5.67 -12.62
CA ILE A 72 3.29 -6.48 -13.21
C ILE A 72 2.96 -5.93 -14.60
N THR A 73 2.96 -6.80 -15.60
CA THR A 73 2.69 -6.43 -16.99
C THR A 73 1.58 -7.27 -17.59
N ASN A 74 0.97 -6.80 -18.68
CA ASN A 74 0.02 -7.56 -19.46
C ASN A 74 0.71 -8.58 -20.41
N GLU A 75 0.32 -9.85 -20.40
CA GLU A 75 0.77 -10.89 -21.35
C GLU A 75 0.08 -10.76 -22.72
N ASP A 76 -1.17 -10.30 -22.74
CA ASP A 76 -1.94 -10.11 -23.96
C ASP A 76 -2.15 -8.63 -24.28
N THR A 77 -2.56 -8.32 -25.52
CA THR A 77 -2.87 -6.94 -25.90
C THR A 77 -4.06 -6.38 -25.12
N PHE A 78 -3.97 -5.15 -24.64
CA PHE A 78 -5.06 -4.45 -23.95
C PHE A 78 -5.68 -3.39 -24.86
N THR A 79 -7.00 -3.43 -25.09
CA THR A 79 -7.67 -2.50 -26.00
C THR A 79 -8.38 -1.39 -25.21
N LEU A 80 -8.05 -0.13 -25.53
CA LEU A 80 -8.77 1.04 -25.04
C LEU A 80 -10.01 1.27 -25.91
N THR A 81 -11.11 0.59 -25.58
CA THR A 81 -12.39 0.73 -26.28
C THR A 81 -12.97 2.13 -26.05
N ARG A 82 -13.43 2.79 -27.11
CA ARG A 82 -14.02 4.14 -27.00
C ARG A 82 -15.38 4.07 -26.31
N ASP A 83 -15.68 5.08 -25.50
CA ASP A 83 -16.91 5.17 -24.69
C ASP A 83 -17.06 4.01 -23.70
N ASP A 84 -15.93 3.53 -23.17
CA ASP A 84 -15.90 2.37 -22.28
C ASP A 84 -14.95 2.57 -21.08
N GLU A 85 -15.17 1.72 -20.08
CA GLU A 85 -14.34 1.55 -18.89
C GLU A 85 -13.74 0.15 -18.90
N GLU A 86 -12.42 0.07 -19.06
CA GLU A 86 -11.70 -1.20 -19.19
C GLU A 86 -10.92 -1.46 -17.91
N GLU A 87 -11.18 -2.57 -17.23
CA GLU A 87 -10.52 -2.93 -15.97
C GLU A 87 -9.07 -3.28 -16.21
N ILE A 88 -8.17 -2.68 -15.44
CA ILE A 88 -6.74 -3.01 -15.43
C ILE A 88 -6.54 -4.16 -14.45
N ALA A 89 -6.79 -3.90 -13.16
CA ALA A 89 -6.57 -4.82 -12.04
C ALA A 89 -7.16 -4.22 -10.76
N GLU A 90 -7.73 -5.03 -9.87
CA GLU A 90 -8.07 -4.66 -8.48
C GLU A 90 -8.76 -3.28 -8.32
N GLY A 91 -9.74 -3.00 -9.19
CA GLY A 91 -10.50 -1.75 -9.17
C GLY A 91 -9.82 -0.54 -9.84
N LEU A 92 -8.62 -0.70 -10.42
CA LEU A 92 -8.04 0.26 -11.37
C LEU A 92 -8.62 0.03 -12.77
N PHE A 93 -8.95 1.11 -13.47
CA PHE A 93 -9.53 1.10 -14.81
C PHE A 93 -8.90 2.17 -15.69
N PHE A 94 -9.03 2.01 -17.01
CA PHE A 94 -8.99 3.13 -17.94
C PHE A 94 -10.39 3.54 -18.35
N LYS A 95 -10.66 4.85 -18.32
CA LYS A 95 -11.85 5.43 -18.98
C LYS A 95 -11.45 6.11 -20.27
N THR A 96 -12.08 5.72 -21.37
CA THR A 96 -11.73 6.24 -22.71
C THR A 96 -12.86 7.08 -23.29
N ALA A 97 -12.52 8.26 -23.81
CA ALA A 97 -13.49 9.18 -24.40
C ALA A 97 -14.11 8.65 -25.70
N ASP A 98 -15.39 8.98 -25.94
CA ASP A 98 -16.05 8.83 -27.24
C ASP A 98 -15.55 9.89 -28.25
N ASP A 99 -14.33 9.72 -28.77
CA ASP A 99 -13.79 10.55 -29.85
C ASP A 99 -13.03 9.71 -30.88
N THR A 100 -13.53 9.70 -32.11
CA THR A 100 -12.90 8.97 -33.22
C THR A 100 -11.69 9.68 -33.81
N ARG A 101 -11.45 10.96 -33.46
CA ARG A 101 -10.37 11.79 -34.04
C ARG A 101 -9.12 11.82 -33.18
N ALA A 102 -9.24 11.55 -31.89
CA ALA A 102 -8.14 11.54 -30.93
C ALA A 102 -8.43 10.52 -29.84
N LEU A 103 -7.39 9.80 -29.40
CA LEU A 103 -7.47 8.95 -28.23
C LEU A 103 -7.25 9.83 -27.00
N ARG A 104 -8.21 9.85 -26.08
CA ARG A 104 -8.11 10.50 -24.77
C ARG A 104 -8.61 9.54 -23.73
N PHE A 105 -7.79 9.28 -22.72
CA PHE A 105 -8.11 8.35 -21.66
C PHE A 105 -7.40 8.75 -20.36
N TYR A 106 -7.82 8.19 -19.24
CA TYR A 106 -7.17 8.38 -17.94
C TYR A 106 -7.29 7.12 -17.10
N ALA A 107 -6.29 6.90 -16.24
CA ALA A 107 -6.36 5.90 -15.18
C ALA A 107 -7.34 6.35 -14.08
N MET A 108 -8.08 5.43 -13.49
CA MET A 108 -8.97 5.71 -12.37
C MET A 108 -9.06 4.53 -11.40
N LYS A 109 -9.29 4.82 -10.11
CA LYS A 109 -9.64 3.83 -9.07
C LYS A 109 -11.13 3.93 -8.78
N GLN A 110 -11.85 2.82 -8.87
CA GLN A 110 -13.24 2.69 -8.41
C GLN A 110 -13.27 2.23 -6.95
N ILE A 111 -14.08 2.90 -6.13
CA ILE A 111 -14.33 2.54 -4.73
C ILE A 111 -15.82 2.23 -4.58
N THR A 112 -16.16 1.06 -4.02
CA THR A 112 -17.54 0.52 -3.99
C THR A 112 -18.18 0.43 -2.60
N GLU A 113 -17.47 0.85 -1.55
CA GLU A 113 -18.06 1.14 -0.23
C GLU A 113 -19.16 2.20 -0.35
N PRO A 114 -20.24 2.18 0.46
CA PRO A 114 -21.61 2.50 0.03
C PRO A 114 -21.70 3.67 -0.95
N GLY A 115 -21.82 3.30 -2.23
CA GLY A 115 -21.72 4.20 -3.38
C GLY A 115 -20.73 3.64 -4.41
N THR A 116 -20.62 4.29 -5.55
CA THR A 116 -19.52 4.06 -6.49
C THR A 116 -18.87 5.41 -6.74
N TYR A 117 -17.59 5.52 -6.43
CA TYR A 117 -16.81 6.75 -6.55
C TYR A 117 -15.65 6.53 -7.52
N GLU A 118 -15.30 7.57 -8.26
CA GLU A 118 -14.20 7.58 -9.23
C GLU A 118 -13.14 8.59 -8.78
N ILE A 119 -11.91 8.13 -8.61
CA ILE A 119 -10.73 8.99 -8.47
C ILE A 119 -9.96 8.85 -9.78
N ARG A 120 -9.79 9.95 -10.52
CA ARG A 120 -9.10 9.93 -11.82
C ARG A 120 -7.70 10.53 -11.75
N GLY A 121 -6.82 10.04 -12.62
CA GLY A 121 -5.55 10.66 -12.94
C GLY A 121 -5.63 11.70 -14.06
N GLU A 122 -4.46 12.19 -14.46
CA GLU A 122 -4.29 13.09 -15.59
C GLU A 122 -4.72 12.42 -16.90
N VAL A 123 -5.22 13.22 -17.83
CA VAL A 123 -5.68 12.75 -19.14
C VAL A 123 -4.48 12.57 -20.07
N ALA A 124 -4.37 11.40 -20.70
CA ALA A 124 -3.36 11.07 -21.68
C ALA A 124 -3.89 11.17 -23.13
N GLU A 125 -3.00 11.50 -24.07
CA GLU A 125 -3.25 11.50 -25.53
C GLU A 125 -2.34 10.51 -26.30
N GLY A 126 -1.70 9.58 -25.59
CA GLY A 126 -0.76 8.59 -26.13
C GLY A 126 -0.04 7.84 -25.01
N ASP A 127 1.18 7.37 -25.29
CA ASP A 127 2.05 6.79 -24.27
C ASP A 127 2.20 7.78 -23.09
N PHE A 128 2.01 7.28 -21.88
CA PHE A 128 1.89 8.12 -20.68
C PHE A 128 2.23 7.31 -19.44
N SER A 129 2.64 8.01 -18.38
CA SER A 129 2.96 7.41 -17.09
C SER A 129 2.22 8.17 -16.00
N TRP A 130 1.49 7.42 -15.19
CA TRP A 130 0.86 7.91 -13.98
C TRP A 130 1.70 7.55 -12.77
N ASP A 131 1.87 8.51 -11.87
CA ASP A 131 2.42 8.34 -10.52
C ASP A 131 1.53 9.12 -9.53
N ALA A 132 1.88 9.13 -8.25
CA ALA A 132 1.10 9.83 -7.24
C ALA A 132 0.92 11.35 -7.49
N THR A 133 1.81 11.98 -8.28
CA THR A 133 1.75 13.42 -8.54
C THR A 133 0.65 13.79 -9.55
N ASN A 134 0.26 12.85 -10.41
CA ASN A 134 -0.72 13.07 -11.46
C ASN A 134 -1.89 12.07 -11.41
N PHE A 135 -1.88 11.12 -10.48
CA PHE A 135 -2.99 10.22 -10.18
C PHE A 135 -3.20 10.09 -8.67
N ALA A 136 -4.15 10.88 -8.16
CA ALA A 136 -4.51 10.95 -6.74
C ALA A 136 -5.15 9.66 -6.18
N GLY A 137 -5.30 8.61 -6.99
CA GLY A 137 -5.69 7.30 -6.51
C GLY A 137 -4.53 6.57 -5.84
N PHE A 138 -3.30 6.78 -6.27
CA PHE A 138 -2.13 6.11 -5.70
C PHE A 138 -1.80 6.61 -4.29
N PHE A 139 -1.19 5.71 -3.52
CA PHE A 139 -0.66 6.02 -2.20
C PHE A 139 0.34 7.19 -2.26
N TYR A 140 0.20 8.12 -1.32
CA TYR A 140 1.13 9.22 -1.12
C TYR A 140 1.16 9.64 0.35
N ASP A 141 2.33 9.54 0.97
CA ASP A 141 2.60 10.15 2.27
C ASP A 141 3.05 11.62 2.07
N VAL A 142 2.25 12.55 2.56
CA VAL A 142 2.50 13.99 2.41
C VAL A 142 3.53 14.54 3.41
N ASN A 143 3.72 13.87 4.54
CA ASN A 143 4.66 14.31 5.57
C ASN A 143 6.10 13.97 5.14
N ASP A 144 6.29 12.79 4.56
CA ASP A 144 7.58 12.28 4.13
C ASP A 144 7.88 12.47 2.64
N ASP A 145 6.90 12.95 1.85
CA ASP A 145 7.00 13.10 0.39
C ASP A 145 7.30 11.75 -0.30
N VAL A 146 6.58 10.71 0.12
CA VAL A 146 6.80 9.33 -0.32
C VAL A 146 5.63 8.83 -1.17
N SER A 147 5.94 8.26 -2.32
CA SER A 147 5.04 7.43 -3.13
C SER A 147 5.79 6.22 -3.65
N THR A 148 5.05 5.21 -4.09
CA THR A 148 5.62 3.90 -4.43
C THR A 148 5.15 3.38 -5.78
N GLU A 149 3.95 3.76 -6.22
CA GLU A 149 3.27 3.20 -7.39
C GLU A 149 3.50 4.02 -8.67
N SER A 150 3.59 3.31 -9.79
CA SER A 150 3.45 3.89 -11.13
C SER A 150 2.66 2.96 -12.06
N LEU A 151 1.97 3.56 -13.03
CA LEU A 151 1.27 2.87 -14.10
C LEU A 151 1.67 3.49 -15.44
N THR A 152 2.22 2.69 -16.34
CA THR A 152 2.75 3.19 -17.60
C THR A 152 2.10 2.47 -18.79
N VAL A 153 1.71 3.27 -19.78
CA VAL A 153 1.24 2.80 -21.09
C VAL A 153 2.28 3.18 -22.14
N THR A 154 2.73 2.19 -22.90
CA THR A 154 3.70 2.37 -23.99
C THR A 154 3.28 1.63 -25.26
N GLY A 155 3.79 2.08 -26.40
CA GLY A 155 3.65 1.35 -27.67
C GLY A 155 2.29 1.49 -28.35
N LEU A 156 1.48 2.50 -28.00
CA LEU A 156 0.19 2.74 -28.65
C LEU A 156 0.33 3.08 -30.13
N ASN A 157 1.44 3.71 -30.54
CA ASN A 157 1.74 4.07 -31.94
C ASN A 157 0.60 4.85 -32.64
N GLY A 158 -0.13 5.68 -31.89
CA GLY A 158 -1.30 6.44 -32.38
C GLY A 158 -2.59 5.62 -32.55
N GLY A 159 -2.56 4.33 -32.21
CA GLY A 159 -3.72 3.46 -32.08
C GLY A 159 -4.29 3.46 -30.66
N ASN A 160 -5.21 2.52 -30.40
CA ASN A 160 -5.88 2.32 -29.11
C ASN A 160 -5.67 0.90 -28.55
N VAL A 161 -4.65 0.19 -29.03
CA VAL A 161 -4.31 -1.16 -28.58
C VAL A 161 -2.92 -1.08 -27.97
N ILE A 162 -2.86 -1.32 -26.67
CA ILE A 162 -1.60 -1.46 -25.93
C ILE A 162 -1.05 -2.85 -26.26
N PRO A 163 0.21 -2.96 -26.72
CA PRO A 163 0.82 -4.25 -27.00
C PRO A 163 1.07 -5.06 -25.71
N GLU A 164 1.36 -6.35 -25.86
CA GLU A 164 1.95 -7.18 -24.79
C GLU A 164 3.15 -6.45 -24.14
N GLY A 165 3.18 -6.43 -22.81
CA GLY A 165 4.17 -5.72 -22.01
C GLY A 165 4.11 -4.19 -22.09
N GLY A 166 3.14 -3.64 -22.82
CA GLY A 166 2.96 -2.19 -22.99
C GLY A 166 2.20 -1.53 -21.84
N LEU A 167 1.49 -2.30 -21.02
CA LEU A 167 0.85 -1.87 -19.78
C LEU A 167 1.68 -2.39 -18.61
N VAL A 168 2.28 -1.47 -17.85
CA VAL A 168 3.21 -1.79 -16.76
C VAL A 168 2.75 -1.10 -15.49
N TYR A 169 2.39 -1.89 -14.48
CA TYR A 169 2.24 -1.44 -13.11
C TYR A 169 3.51 -1.78 -12.35
N GLU A 170 4.05 -0.82 -11.61
CA GLU A 170 5.24 -1.02 -10.79
C GLU A 170 5.04 -0.40 -9.42
N THR A 171 5.51 -1.08 -8.38
CA THR A 171 5.57 -0.54 -7.03
C THR A 171 6.86 -0.96 -6.33
N THR A 172 7.48 -0.01 -5.62
CA THR A 172 8.74 -0.22 -4.90
C THR A 172 8.58 0.21 -3.45
N ILE A 173 9.05 -0.62 -2.51
CA ILE A 173 9.05 -0.30 -1.08
C ILE A 173 9.77 1.02 -0.84
N GLN A 174 9.18 1.87 -0.01
CA GLN A 174 9.80 3.08 0.52
C GLN A 174 9.69 3.09 2.04
N MET A 175 10.41 4.00 2.70
CA MET A 175 10.41 4.14 4.16
C MET A 175 9.72 5.45 4.53
N VAL A 176 8.82 5.39 5.52
CA VAL A 176 8.15 6.56 6.11
C VAL A 176 8.44 6.60 7.61
N ASP A 177 8.38 7.80 8.19
CA ASP A 177 8.57 8.00 9.61
C ASP A 177 7.38 7.38 10.39
N TYR A 178 7.66 6.82 11.57
CA TYR A 178 6.58 6.51 12.51
C TYR A 178 5.89 7.81 12.94
N GLU A 179 4.58 7.76 13.21
CA GLU A 179 3.88 8.89 13.84
C GLU A 179 4.57 9.27 15.16
N TYR A 180 4.99 8.27 15.94
CA TYR A 180 5.90 8.46 17.09
C TYR A 180 7.38 8.55 16.66
N SER A 181 7.74 9.51 15.80
CA SER A 181 9.11 9.68 15.31
C SER A 181 10.07 10.13 16.43
N LYS A 182 10.84 9.18 16.96
CA LYS A 182 11.95 9.38 17.92
C LYS A 182 13.13 8.47 17.59
N PRO A 183 13.98 8.84 16.60
CA PRO A 183 15.10 8.00 16.16
C PRO A 183 16.07 7.64 17.29
N SER A 184 16.24 8.53 18.29
CA SER A 184 17.09 8.29 19.46
C SER A 184 16.70 7.08 20.32
N VAL A 185 15.48 6.55 20.15
CA VAL A 185 14.97 5.36 20.86
C VAL A 185 14.48 4.27 19.91
N GLY A 186 14.93 4.30 18.64
CA GLY A 186 14.67 3.28 17.64
C GLY A 186 13.37 3.45 16.84
N TRP A 187 12.65 4.55 17.03
CA TRP A 187 11.45 4.88 16.25
C TRP A 187 11.84 5.87 15.16
N ASP A 188 12.47 5.35 14.10
CA ASP A 188 12.91 6.13 12.94
C ASP A 188 11.87 5.98 11.83
N GLN A 189 11.95 4.88 11.07
CA GLN A 189 11.07 4.63 9.92
C GLN A 189 10.59 3.17 9.84
N PHE A 190 9.49 2.94 9.12
CA PHE A 190 9.01 1.61 8.73
C PHE A 190 8.75 1.52 7.22
N PRO A 191 8.79 0.32 6.62
CA PRO A 191 8.55 0.16 5.20
C PRO A 191 7.06 0.31 4.86
N VAL A 192 6.78 0.94 3.73
CA VAL A 192 5.44 1.04 3.13
C VAL A 192 5.51 0.71 1.64
N VAL A 193 4.41 0.19 1.12
CA VAL A 193 4.22 -0.04 -0.31
C VAL A 193 2.75 0.18 -0.68
N GLY A 194 2.52 0.88 -1.77
CA GLY A 194 1.21 1.00 -2.38
C GLY A 194 0.98 -0.22 -3.27
N PHE A 195 -0.16 -0.89 -3.11
CA PHE A 195 -0.56 -2.01 -3.93
C PHE A 195 -1.98 -1.80 -4.43
N PHE A 196 -2.10 -1.44 -5.70
CA PHE A 196 -3.36 -1.11 -6.38
C PHE A 196 -4.16 -0.02 -5.66
N ALA A 197 -3.51 1.12 -5.42
CA ALA A 197 -4.10 2.30 -4.77
C ALA A 197 -4.52 2.08 -3.30
N GLU A 198 -3.93 1.09 -2.63
CA GLU A 198 -4.10 0.87 -1.21
C GLU A 198 -2.74 0.75 -0.50
N GLU A 199 -2.66 1.27 0.72
CA GLU A 199 -1.46 1.18 1.55
C GLU A 199 -1.31 -0.23 2.16
N TYR A 200 -0.07 -0.72 2.15
CA TYR A 200 0.36 -1.96 2.78
C TYR A 200 1.73 -1.81 3.43
N ILE A 201 1.98 -2.65 4.43
CA ILE A 201 3.27 -2.80 5.10
C ILE A 201 3.92 -4.10 4.63
N PRO A 202 5.11 -4.04 4.01
CA PRO A 202 5.92 -5.22 3.78
C PRO A 202 6.34 -5.85 5.11
N ILE A 203 5.99 -7.13 5.32
CA ILE A 203 6.37 -7.84 6.55
C ILE A 203 7.87 -8.18 6.56
N ASN A 204 8.52 -8.12 5.40
CA ASN A 204 9.96 -8.12 5.24
C ASN A 204 10.34 -6.89 4.38
N PRO A 205 11.18 -5.97 4.88
CA PRO A 205 11.47 -4.70 4.21
C PRO A 205 12.21 -4.85 2.87
N ASP A 206 12.81 -6.02 2.60
CA ASP A 206 13.53 -6.31 1.36
C ASP A 206 12.67 -7.08 0.33
N LYS A 207 11.38 -7.31 0.63
CA LYS A 207 10.47 -8.18 -0.14
C LYS A 207 9.10 -7.55 -0.32
N ALA A 208 8.82 -7.10 -1.54
CA ALA A 208 7.53 -6.49 -1.88
C ALA A 208 6.38 -7.49 -2.08
N ASP A 209 6.66 -8.80 -2.04
CA ASP A 209 5.69 -9.87 -2.27
C ASP A 209 4.95 -10.35 -1.01
N LYS A 210 5.24 -9.79 0.18
CA LYS A 210 4.60 -10.22 1.44
C LYS A 210 4.12 -9.03 2.24
N LEU A 211 2.80 -8.87 2.33
CA LEU A 211 2.18 -7.61 2.71
C LEU A 211 1.16 -7.82 3.84
N ALA A 212 1.03 -6.85 4.74
CA ALA A 212 -0.02 -6.77 5.75
C ALA A 212 -0.64 -5.36 5.75
N LYS A 213 -1.85 -5.22 6.28
CA LYS A 213 -2.46 -3.89 6.48
C LYS A 213 -1.89 -3.22 7.75
N LEU A 214 -1.76 -1.90 7.73
CA LEU A 214 -1.48 -1.12 8.92
C LEU A 214 -2.75 -1.02 9.76
N VAL A 215 -2.69 -1.44 11.03
CA VAL A 215 -3.83 -1.34 11.96
C VAL A 215 -3.73 -0.05 12.76
N LEU A 216 -2.51 0.29 13.20
CA LEU A 216 -2.27 1.43 14.07
C LEU A 216 -0.86 1.96 13.85
N ASP A 217 -0.72 3.27 13.71
CA ASP A 217 0.53 4.02 13.93
C ASP A 217 0.15 5.30 14.68
N SER A 218 0.68 5.51 15.88
CA SER A 218 0.15 6.51 16.82
C SER A 218 1.17 7.00 17.82
N ASP A 219 1.25 8.32 18.00
CA ASP A 219 1.98 8.99 19.08
C ASP A 219 1.12 9.37 20.30
N ASP A 220 -0.19 9.08 20.24
CA ASP A 220 -1.13 9.35 21.34
C ASP A 220 -0.73 8.71 22.68
N LYS A 221 -1.15 9.36 23.76
CA LYS A 221 -0.89 8.92 25.14
C LYS A 221 -2.00 8.05 25.68
N TYR A 222 -1.68 6.79 25.94
CA TYR A 222 -2.58 5.83 26.58
C TYR A 222 -2.15 5.58 28.02
N THR A 223 -3.11 5.50 28.94
CA THR A 223 -2.84 5.12 30.34
C THR A 223 -3.56 3.82 30.64
N ILE A 224 -2.79 2.77 30.96
CA ILE A 224 -3.30 1.43 31.22
C ILE A 224 -3.02 1.07 32.68
N ARG A 225 -4.04 0.58 33.39
CA ARG A 225 -3.89 0.03 34.74
C ARG A 225 -3.60 -1.47 34.68
N THR A 226 -3.03 -2.01 35.76
CA THR A 226 -2.85 -3.46 35.88
C THR A 226 -4.19 -4.20 35.70
N GLY A 227 -4.24 -5.09 34.70
CA GLY A 227 -5.43 -5.90 34.39
C GLY A 227 -6.41 -5.28 33.39
N GLU A 228 -6.16 -4.06 32.92
CA GLU A 228 -6.90 -3.47 31.79
C GLU A 228 -6.30 -3.95 30.46
N GLN A 229 -7.17 -4.05 29.45
CA GLN A 229 -6.80 -4.27 28.05
C GLN A 229 -6.96 -2.97 27.28
N LEU A 230 -6.09 -2.72 26.32
CA LEU A 230 -6.18 -1.58 25.42
C LEU A 230 -6.59 -2.11 24.05
N ASP A 231 -7.80 -1.79 23.60
CA ASP A 231 -8.23 -2.09 22.24
C ASP A 231 -7.36 -1.32 21.23
N LEU A 232 -6.70 -2.06 20.35
CA LEU A 232 -5.79 -1.53 19.32
C LEU A 232 -6.47 -1.45 17.94
N GLY A 233 -7.72 -1.90 17.81
CA GLY A 233 -8.43 -2.01 16.53
C GLY A 233 -8.37 -3.42 15.94
N GLU A 234 -9.29 -3.70 15.01
CA GLU A 234 -9.35 -4.95 14.23
C GLU A 234 -9.34 -6.27 15.04
N GLY A 235 -9.72 -6.20 16.32
CA GLY A 235 -9.76 -7.35 17.22
C GLY A 235 -8.47 -7.59 18.01
N TYR A 236 -7.47 -6.73 17.88
CA TYR A 236 -6.22 -6.74 18.67
C TYR A 236 -6.39 -5.97 19.99
N ALA A 237 -5.84 -6.49 21.09
CA ALA A 237 -5.90 -5.88 22.43
C ALA A 237 -4.77 -6.30 23.39
#